data_AF-A0A6S7JTM4-F1
#
_entry.id   AF-A0A6S7JTM4-F1
#
_cell.length_a   1.000
_cell.length_b   1.000
_cell.length_c   1.000
_cell.angle_alpha   90.00
_cell.angle_beta   90.00
_cell.angle_gamma   90.00
#
_symmetry.space_group_name_H-M   'P 1'
#
loop_
_entity.id
_entity.type
_entity.pdbx_description
1 polymer ?
#
loop_
_entity_poly.entity_id
_entity_poly.type
_entity_poly.pdbx_seq_one_letter_code
_entity_poly.pdbx_strand_id
1 'polypeptide(L)'
;MFIILILGSCEQLESNKCSSCLQLAGCAWCSDVNYTSTRCNTPQEHVRFQCNMTVDGNPDSKPTLEKEVLTDLNQITPKKVSARVRVGEPITFKLQIEPSANYPVDFYILMDLTATMDDDLNNLKKLALNI
;
A
#
# COMPACT_ATOMS: atom_id res chain seq x y z
N MET A 1 15.37 -18.60 -10.69
CA MET A 1 15.46 -18.14 -9.29
C MET A 1 14.10 -18.36 -8.66
N PHE A 2 13.90 -19.51 -8.02
CA PHE A 2 12.62 -19.90 -7.44
C PHE A 2 12.43 -19.17 -6.11
N ILE A 3 11.44 -18.27 -6.05
CA ILE A 3 10.95 -17.76 -4.78
C ILE A 3 10.21 -18.92 -4.11
N ILE A 4 10.83 -19.53 -3.11
CA ILE A 4 10.16 -20.49 -2.25
C ILE A 4 9.16 -19.67 -1.43
N LEU A 5 7.88 -19.71 -1.80
CA LEU A 5 6.80 -19.41 -0.87
C LEU A 5 6.80 -20.55 0.14
N ILE A 6 7.58 -20.39 1.21
CA ILE A 6 7.39 -21.15 2.44
C ILE A 6 5.97 -20.84 2.95
N LEU A 7 5.03 -21.70 2.58
CA LEU A 7 3.79 -21.90 3.33
C LEU A 7 4.17 -22.57 4.66
N GLY A 8 4.89 -21.84 5.52
CA GLY A 8 5.12 -22.27 6.88
C GLY A 8 3.79 -22.20 7.62
N SER A 9 3.27 -23.35 8.02
CA SER A 9 2.09 -23.38 8.90
C SER A 9 2.49 -22.80 10.26
N CYS A 10 1.55 -22.13 10.93
CA CYS A 10 1.79 -21.54 12.26
C CYS A 10 2.34 -22.56 13.27
N GLU A 11 2.01 -23.84 13.09
CA GLU A 11 2.43 -24.97 13.92
C GLU A 11 3.90 -25.37 13.74
N GLN A 12 4.52 -25.08 12.58
CA GLN A 12 5.91 -25.45 12.31
C GLN A 12 6.93 -24.49 12.91
N LEU A 13 6.47 -23.36 13.45
CA LEU A 13 7.32 -22.46 14.22
C LEU A 13 7.13 -22.76 15.70
N GLU A 14 8.05 -23.54 16.25
CA GLU A 14 8.40 -23.49 17.68
C GLU A 14 9.10 -22.16 18.00
N SER A 15 8.43 -21.07 17.69
CA SER A 15 8.86 -19.74 18.03
C SER A 15 8.67 -19.55 19.53
N ASN A 16 9.76 -19.43 20.29
CA ASN A 16 9.68 -19.05 21.71
C ASN A 16 9.40 -17.55 21.92
N LYS A 17 9.24 -16.77 20.84
CA LYS A 17 9.05 -15.32 20.89
C LYS A 17 7.77 -14.91 20.17
N CYS A 18 6.98 -14.05 20.82
CA CYS A 18 5.77 -13.48 20.23
C CYS A 18 6.06 -12.75 18.91
N SER A 19 7.11 -11.93 18.85
CA SER A 19 7.47 -11.16 17.64
C SER A 19 7.77 -12.03 16.43
N SER A 20 8.45 -13.16 16.61
CA SER A 20 8.75 -14.10 15.53
C SER A 20 7.51 -14.84 15.03
N CYS A 21 6.54 -15.11 15.92
CA CYS A 21 5.24 -15.70 15.54
C CYS A 21 4.39 -14.73 14.71
N LEU A 22 4.31 -13.47 15.13
CA LEU A 22 3.41 -12.49 14.52
C LEU A 22 3.88 -11.98 13.14
N GLN A 23 5.11 -12.30 12.73
CA GLN A 23 5.63 -12.01 11.38
C GLN A 23 4.95 -12.83 10.29
N LEU A 24 4.33 -13.95 10.64
CA LEU A 24 3.60 -14.80 9.71
C LEU A 24 2.13 -14.40 9.69
N ALA A 25 1.60 -14.20 8.48
CA ALA A 25 0.19 -13.90 8.27
C ALA A 25 -0.70 -15.04 8.80
N GLY A 26 -1.82 -14.69 9.42
CA GLY A 26 -2.79 -15.66 9.93
C GLY A 26 -2.42 -16.43 11.21
N CYS A 27 -1.23 -16.23 11.78
CA CYS A 27 -0.86 -16.81 13.06
C CYS A 27 -1.30 -15.92 14.25
N ALA A 28 -1.32 -16.46 15.45
CA ALA A 28 -1.59 -15.74 16.68
C ALA A 28 -0.70 -16.30 17.79
N TRP A 29 -0.59 -15.54 18.87
CA TRP A 29 0.23 -15.88 20.02
C TRP A 29 -0.59 -15.97 21.29
N CYS A 30 -0.51 -17.07 22.03
CA CYS A 30 -1.10 -17.17 23.35
C CYS A 30 -0.11 -16.76 24.46
N SER A 31 -0.43 -15.69 25.18
CA SER A 31 0.36 -15.20 26.32
C SER A 31 -0.11 -15.73 27.68
N ASP A 32 -1.12 -16.61 27.72
CA ASP A 32 -1.62 -17.21 28.95
C ASP A 32 -0.53 -18.07 29.63
N VAL A 33 -0.39 -17.88 30.96
CA VAL A 33 0.62 -18.54 31.78
C VAL A 33 0.32 -20.03 31.90
N ASN A 34 -0.96 -20.39 32.00
CA ASN A 34 -1.40 -21.78 32.18
C ASN A 34 -1.66 -22.50 30.83
N TYR A 35 -1.19 -21.93 29.72
CA TYR A 35 -1.37 -22.51 28.40
C TYR A 35 -0.40 -23.67 28.16
N THR A 36 -0.94 -24.84 27.85
CA THR A 36 -0.18 -26.10 27.69
C THR A 36 0.12 -26.45 26.24
N SER A 37 -0.56 -25.82 25.28
CA SER A 37 -0.36 -26.04 23.85
C SER A 37 0.68 -25.07 23.27
N THR A 38 1.01 -25.24 21.98
CA THR A 38 1.98 -24.40 21.26
C THR A 38 1.55 -22.94 21.27
N ARG A 39 2.41 -22.06 21.80
CA ARG A 39 2.09 -20.63 21.97
C ARG A 39 1.91 -19.88 20.66
N CYS A 40 2.57 -20.31 19.58
CA CYS A 40 2.34 -19.80 18.24
C CYS A 40 1.44 -20.78 17.49
N ASN A 41 0.20 -20.40 17.20
CA ASN A 41 -0.70 -21.23 16.38
C ASN A 41 -1.74 -20.34 15.68
N THR A 42 -2.64 -20.93 14.92
CA THR A 42 -3.78 -20.21 14.35
C THR A 42 -4.72 -19.71 15.46
N PRO A 43 -5.44 -18.58 15.26
CA PRO A 43 -6.44 -18.10 16.20
C PRO A 43 -7.49 -19.17 16.56
N GLN A 44 -7.86 -20.02 15.61
CA GLN A 44 -8.84 -21.08 15.78
C GLN A 44 -8.37 -22.15 16.78
N GLU A 45 -7.10 -22.55 16.70
CA GLU A 45 -6.53 -23.51 17.65
C GLU A 45 -6.41 -22.91 19.05
N HIS A 46 -6.08 -21.62 19.18
CA HIS A 46 -6.09 -20.95 20.50
C HIS A 46 -7.48 -20.92 21.13
N VAL A 47 -8.55 -20.74 20.33
CA VAL A 47 -9.93 -20.88 20.80
C VAL A 47 -10.22 -22.32 21.25
N ARG A 48 -9.81 -23.32 20.47
CA ARG A 48 -10.01 -24.74 20.77
C ARG A 48 -9.31 -25.17 22.07
N PHE A 49 -8.10 -24.68 22.31
CA PHE A 49 -7.32 -24.95 23.52
C PHE A 49 -7.61 -23.96 24.66
N GLN A 50 -8.65 -23.14 24.55
CA GLN A 50 -9.12 -22.23 25.61
C GLN A 50 -8.05 -21.22 26.10
N CYS A 51 -7.31 -20.61 25.17
CA CYS A 51 -6.39 -19.52 25.51
C CYS A 51 -7.18 -18.26 25.92
N ASN A 52 -6.96 -17.76 27.15
CA ASN A 52 -7.62 -16.55 27.64
C ASN A 52 -6.98 -15.24 27.16
N MET A 53 -5.70 -15.28 26.78
CA MET A 53 -4.92 -14.11 26.37
C MET A 53 -4.29 -14.33 25.00
N THR A 54 -5.10 -14.24 23.95
CA THR A 54 -4.64 -14.36 22.56
C THR A 54 -4.21 -12.99 22.03
N VAL A 55 -3.03 -12.94 21.42
CA VAL A 55 -2.47 -11.78 20.71
C VAL A 55 -2.46 -12.15 19.22
N ASP A 56 -3.38 -11.58 18.46
CA ASP A 56 -3.53 -11.84 17.03
C ASP A 56 -2.67 -10.91 16.15
N GLY A 57 -2.13 -9.84 16.73
CA GLY A 57 -1.29 -8.87 16.02
C GLY A 57 -2.00 -8.21 14.82
N ASN A 58 -3.35 -8.23 14.79
CA ASN A 58 -4.16 -7.72 13.69
C ASN A 58 -4.82 -6.39 14.10
N PRO A 59 -4.14 -5.25 13.94
CA PRO A 59 -4.71 -3.97 14.31
C PRO A 59 -5.68 -3.52 13.22
N ASP A 60 -6.99 -3.75 13.39
CA ASP A 60 -8.05 -3.26 12.50
C ASP A 60 -7.67 -3.24 11.00
N SER A 61 -7.97 -4.31 10.27
CA SER A 61 -7.61 -4.43 8.85
C SER A 61 -8.27 -3.38 7.92
N LYS A 62 -9.05 -2.44 8.47
CA LYS A 62 -9.72 -1.37 7.73
C LYS A 62 -8.87 -0.10 7.75
N PRO A 63 -8.34 0.34 6.59
CA PRO A 63 -7.68 1.63 6.51
C PRO A 63 -8.69 2.74 6.80
N THR A 64 -8.27 3.73 7.57
CA THR A 64 -8.98 5.01 7.68
C THR A 64 -8.69 5.84 6.44
N LEU A 65 -9.74 6.19 5.70
CA LEU A 65 -9.66 6.94 4.45
C LEU A 65 -10.25 8.33 4.64
N GLU A 66 -9.43 9.36 4.45
CA GLU A 66 -9.89 10.75 4.41
C GLU A 66 -10.37 11.07 3.00
N LYS A 67 -11.68 10.89 2.78
CA LYS A 67 -12.32 11.09 1.49
C LYS A 67 -12.78 12.54 1.37
N GLU A 68 -12.35 13.18 0.31
CA GLU A 68 -12.95 14.41 -0.18
C GLU A 68 -13.67 14.13 -1.50
N VAL A 69 -14.65 14.98 -1.82
CA VAL A 69 -15.37 14.93 -3.10
C VAL A 69 -14.41 15.31 -4.23
N LEU A 70 -14.46 14.55 -5.31
CA LEU A 70 -13.72 14.85 -6.54
C LEU A 70 -14.28 16.12 -7.16
N THR A 71 -13.39 17.05 -7.50
CA THR A 71 -13.72 18.33 -8.14
C THR A 71 -12.60 18.68 -9.11
N ASP A 72 -12.78 19.73 -9.92
CA ASP A 72 -11.70 20.22 -10.80
C ASP A 72 -10.39 20.55 -10.05
N LEU A 73 -10.51 20.97 -8.78
CA LEU A 73 -9.37 21.27 -7.90
C LEU A 73 -8.86 20.02 -7.14
N ASN A 74 -9.74 19.05 -6.88
CA ASN A 74 -9.45 17.82 -6.15
C ASN A 74 -9.60 16.61 -7.07
N GLN A 75 -8.54 16.27 -7.79
CA GLN A 75 -8.58 15.22 -8.81
C GLN A 75 -8.31 13.81 -8.26
N ILE A 76 -8.02 13.67 -6.97
CA ILE A 76 -7.63 12.41 -6.34
C ILE A 76 -8.35 12.25 -5.00
N THR A 77 -8.93 11.07 -4.76
CA THR A 77 -9.50 10.70 -3.46
C THR A 77 -9.23 9.22 -3.14
N PRO A 78 -8.93 8.85 -1.88
CA PRO A 78 -8.78 9.70 -0.69
C PRO A 78 -7.46 10.49 -0.70
N LYS A 79 -7.41 11.63 0.01
CA LYS A 79 -6.19 12.45 0.15
C LYS A 79 -5.21 11.85 1.15
N LYS A 80 -5.74 11.15 2.16
CA LYS A 80 -4.95 10.54 3.22
C LYS A 80 -5.47 9.14 3.52
N VAL A 81 -4.53 8.22 3.66
CA VAL A 81 -4.78 6.83 4.07
C VAL A 81 -3.97 6.57 5.32
N SER A 82 -4.63 6.17 6.39
CA SER A 82 -3.97 5.78 7.65
C SER A 82 -4.37 4.35 7.99
N ALA A 83 -3.40 3.46 8.15
CA ALA A 83 -3.66 2.06 8.42
C ALA A 83 -2.63 1.50 9.39
N ARG A 84 -3.05 0.52 10.18
CA ARG A 84 -2.13 -0.35 10.91
C ARG A 84 -2.17 -1.69 10.20
N VAL A 85 -1.00 -2.22 9.87
CA VAL A 85 -0.86 -3.38 8.98
C VAL A 85 0.03 -4.40 9.65
N ARG A 86 -0.33 -5.67 9.48
CA ARG A 86 0.48 -6.78 9.93
C ARG A 86 1.46 -7.19 8.85
N VAL A 87 2.66 -7.62 9.25
CA VAL A 87 3.67 -8.15 8.32
C VAL A 87 3.09 -9.37 7.59
N GLY A 88 3.21 -9.38 6.26
CA GLY A 88 2.72 -10.47 5.41
C GLY A 88 1.24 -10.40 5.03
N GLU A 89 0.45 -9.49 5.62
CA GLU A 89 -0.97 -9.30 5.27
C GLU A 89 -1.14 -8.02 4.45
N PRO A 90 -1.47 -8.12 3.14
CA PRO A 90 -1.65 -6.94 2.31
C PRO A 90 -2.94 -6.21 2.66
N ILE A 91 -2.88 -4.89 2.66
CA ILE A 91 -4.04 -4.01 2.77
C ILE A 91 -4.40 -3.45 1.40
N THR A 92 -5.69 -3.48 1.06
CA THR A 92 -6.20 -2.93 -0.20
C THR A 92 -7.12 -1.75 0.07
N PHE A 93 -6.92 -0.66 -0.66
CA PHE A 93 -7.84 0.47 -0.68
C PHE A 93 -8.03 0.95 -2.12
N LYS A 94 -9.15 1.63 -2.37
CA LYS A 94 -9.47 2.17 -3.69
C LYS A 94 -8.99 3.61 -3.79
N LEU A 95 -8.21 3.89 -4.82
CA LEU A 95 -7.84 5.24 -5.24
C LEU A 95 -8.72 5.60 -6.45
N GLN A 96 -9.33 6.78 -6.41
CA GLN A 96 -10.10 7.33 -7.52
C GLN A 96 -9.37 8.57 -8.03
N ILE A 97 -9.24 8.66 -9.35
CA ILE A 97 -8.56 9.75 -10.04
C ILE A 97 -9.51 10.25 -11.12
N GLU A 98 -9.80 11.54 -11.10
CA GLU A 98 -10.62 12.23 -12.09
C GLU A 98 -9.87 13.47 -12.56
N PRO A 99 -9.24 13.44 -13.75
CA PRO A 99 -8.54 14.59 -14.30
C PRO A 99 -9.53 15.74 -14.56
N SER A 100 -9.13 16.97 -14.24
CA SER A 100 -9.94 18.13 -14.61
C SER A 100 -9.93 18.34 -16.13
N ALA A 101 -11.07 18.78 -16.67
CA ALA A 101 -11.20 19.12 -18.09
C ALA A 101 -10.29 20.30 -18.50
N ASN A 102 -9.95 21.19 -17.57
CA ASN A 102 -9.17 22.41 -17.81
C ASN A 102 -7.85 22.42 -17.03
N TYR A 103 -7.05 21.36 -17.18
CA TYR A 103 -5.73 21.32 -16.56
C TYR A 103 -4.77 22.27 -17.27
N PRO A 104 -4.03 23.15 -16.55
CA PRO A 104 -3.05 24.02 -17.17
C PRO A 104 -1.95 23.18 -17.84
N VAL A 105 -1.58 23.55 -19.07
CA VAL A 105 -0.54 22.87 -19.83
C VAL A 105 0.64 23.80 -19.99
N ASP A 106 1.82 23.30 -19.61
CA ASP A 106 3.09 23.99 -19.83
C ASP A 106 3.78 23.41 -21.07
N PHE A 107 4.04 24.27 -22.07
CA PHE A 107 4.81 23.89 -23.25
C PHE A 107 6.21 24.50 -23.20
N TYR A 108 7.23 23.64 -23.36
CA TYR A 108 8.62 24.05 -23.53
C TYR A 108 9.12 23.59 -24.89
N ILE A 109 9.46 24.54 -25.75
CA ILE A 109 9.98 24.26 -27.07
C ILE A 109 11.50 24.32 -27.01
N LEU A 110 12.13 23.15 -27.04
CA LEU A 110 13.57 23.04 -27.20
C LEU A 110 13.87 22.98 -28.70
N MET A 111 14.52 24.03 -29.19
CA MET A 111 14.83 24.19 -30.61
C MET A 111 16.34 24.21 -30.82
N ASP A 112 16.79 23.55 -31.88
CA ASP A 112 18.14 23.68 -32.37
C ASP A 112 18.30 25.00 -33.15
N LEU A 113 19.38 25.73 -32.87
CA LEU A 113 19.68 27.04 -33.47
C LEU A 113 20.78 26.94 -34.54
N THR A 114 20.99 25.74 -35.11
CA THR A 114 21.87 25.54 -36.26
C THR A 114 21.34 26.20 -37.53
N ALA A 115 22.24 26.52 -38.46
CA ALA A 115 21.90 27.18 -39.72
C ALA A 115 20.89 26.39 -40.60
N THR A 116 20.76 25.08 -40.37
CA THR A 116 19.78 24.22 -41.06
C THR A 116 18.34 24.41 -40.60
N MET A 117 18.11 25.09 -39.46
CA MET A 117 16.79 25.28 -38.84
C MET A 117 16.33 26.76 -38.86
N ASP A 118 16.94 27.59 -39.71
CA ASP A 118 16.65 29.04 -39.77
C ASP A 118 15.21 29.35 -40.24
N ASP A 119 14.69 28.58 -41.20
CA ASP A 119 13.30 28.67 -41.65
C ASP A 119 12.32 28.16 -40.58
N ASP A 120 12.66 27.07 -39.91
CA ASP A 120 11.88 26.51 -38.79
C ASP A 120 11.77 27.48 -37.61
N LEU A 121 12.85 28.21 -37.28
CA LEU A 121 12.82 29.27 -36.26
C LEU A 121 11.83 30.39 -36.63
N ASN A 122 11.78 30.77 -37.91
CA ASN A 122 10.85 31.79 -38.38
C ASN A 122 9.39 31.31 -38.36
N ASN A 123 9.15 30.03 -38.63
CA ASN A 123 7.83 29.42 -38.51
C ASN A 123 7.38 29.30 -37.05
N LEU A 124 8.28 28.91 -36.15
CA LEU A 124 7.99 28.80 -34.73
C LEU A 124 7.61 30.14 -34.11
N LYS A 125 8.31 31.22 -34.47
CA LYS A 125 7.96 32.59 -34.03
C LYS A 125 6.54 32.98 -34.45
N LYS A 126 6.11 32.60 -35.66
CA LYS A 126 4.74 32.84 -36.13
C LYS A 126 3.71 31.99 -35.40
N LEU A 127 4.06 30.73 -35.10
CA LEU A 127 3.20 29.82 -34.36
C LEU A 127 2.98 30.32 -32.93
N ALA A 128 4.05 30.75 -32.25
CA ALA A 128 3.99 31.26 -30.87
C ALA A 128 3.11 32.50 -30.69
N LEU A 129 2.89 33.29 -31.75
CA LEU A 129 1.98 34.45 -31.73
C LEU A 129 0.51 34.06 -31.92
N ASN A 130 0.24 32.82 -32.35
CA ASN A 130 -1.09 32.32 -32.70
C ASN A 130 -1.52 31.10 -31.86
N ILE A 131 -0.77 30.80 -30.79
CA ILE A 131 -1.09 29.76 -29.80
C ILE A 131 -1.69 30.41 -28.55
#